data_AF-A0A811UXI3-F1
#
_entry.id   AF-A0A811UXI3-F1
#
_cell.length_a   1.000
_cell.length_b   1.000
_cell.length_c   1.000
_cell.angle_alpha   90.00
_cell.angle_beta   90.00
_cell.angle_gamma   90.00
#
_symmetry.space_group_name_H-M   'P 1'
#
loop_
_entity.id
_entity.type
_entity.pdbx_description
1 polymer ?
#
loop_
_entity_poly.entity_id
_entity_poly.type
_entity_poly.pdbx_seq_one_letter_code
_entity_poly.pdbx_strand_id
1 'polypeptide(L)'
;MPVRSRSLSRVESFFGNSLDQQEIICSNNLLHSRMPNIKVFSGTSHPDLAQRIVDRLGIDLGKVVTKKFSNLETCVEIGESVRGEDVYIVQSGSGEINDNLMELLIMINACKIASASRVTAVIPCFPYARQDKKDKLQGGEDGSDNMKFAKKNHDWKFRSRAPISAKLVANMLSVAGADHIITMDLHASQIQVGRNTEIFRVTFKNFIIIL
;
A
#
# COMPACT_ATOMS: atom_id res chain seq x y z
N MET A 1 -34.46 -38.84 71.08
CA MET A 1 -33.89 -39.73 70.04
C MET A 1 -32.70 -39.03 69.38
N PRO A 2 -31.56 -39.73 69.18
CA PRO A 2 -30.39 -39.28 68.39
C PRO A 2 -30.64 -39.51 66.88
N VAL A 3 -29.85 -39.01 65.91
CA VAL A 3 -28.57 -39.58 65.42
C VAL A 3 -27.70 -38.51 64.72
N ARG A 4 -26.38 -38.62 64.92
CA ARG A 4 -25.25 -37.90 64.28
C ARG A 4 -24.79 -38.57 62.97
N SER A 5 -24.22 -37.77 62.07
CA SER A 5 -22.94 -38.05 61.34
C SER A 5 -22.41 -36.70 60.79
N ARG A 6 -21.31 -36.08 61.27
CA ARG A 6 -19.87 -36.29 60.94
C ARG A 6 -19.66 -36.66 59.45
N SER A 7 -18.75 -36.10 58.66
CA SER A 7 -17.67 -35.10 58.77
C SER A 7 -16.98 -35.02 57.40
N LEU A 8 -16.35 -33.90 57.05
CA LEU A 8 -15.07 -33.75 56.30
C LEU A 8 -14.85 -32.21 56.25
N SER A 9 -13.99 -31.62 57.11
CA SER A 9 -12.57 -31.29 56.82
C SER A 9 -12.39 -30.67 55.43
N ARG A 10 -11.63 -29.61 55.18
CA ARG A 10 -10.63 -28.86 55.94
C ARG A 10 -10.21 -27.74 54.97
N VAL A 11 -9.98 -26.56 55.54
CA VAL A 11 -9.04 -25.50 55.15
C VAL A 11 -8.15 -25.81 53.93
N GLU A 12 -8.11 -24.89 52.97
CA GLU A 12 -6.89 -24.43 52.25
C GLU A 12 -7.29 -23.17 51.43
N SER A 13 -6.96 -21.98 51.95
CA SER A 13 -5.86 -21.12 51.50
C SER A 13 -6.18 -20.40 50.18
N PHE A 14 -6.36 -19.08 50.17
CA PHE A 14 -5.26 -18.12 49.94
C PHE A 14 -4.24 -18.66 48.93
N PHE A 15 -4.06 -17.94 47.82
CA PHE A 15 -3.23 -18.26 46.64
C PHE A 15 -3.95 -18.98 45.49
N GLY A 16 -4.72 -18.19 44.73
CA GLY A 16 -5.15 -18.48 43.35
C GLY A 16 -4.52 -17.46 42.39
N ASN A 17 -3.20 -17.50 42.32
CA ASN A 17 -2.30 -17.18 41.21
C ASN A 17 -2.53 -15.92 40.36
N SER A 18 -1.78 -14.88 40.71
CA SER A 18 -1.30 -13.80 39.83
C SER A 18 -0.54 -14.29 38.57
N LEU A 19 -0.21 -15.58 38.49
CA LEU A 19 0.49 -16.20 37.35
C LEU A 19 -0.42 -16.35 36.13
N ASP A 20 -1.73 -16.57 36.30
CA ASP A 20 -2.68 -16.66 35.17
C ASP A 20 -2.91 -15.28 34.54
N GLN A 21 -2.92 -14.22 35.37
CA GLN A 21 -2.96 -12.83 34.87
C GLN A 21 -1.64 -12.43 34.22
N GLN A 22 -0.49 -12.90 34.73
CA GLN A 22 0.81 -12.68 34.10
C GLN A 22 0.96 -13.45 32.78
N GLU A 23 0.43 -14.66 32.64
CA GLU A 23 0.43 -15.38 31.36
C GLU A 23 -0.46 -14.71 30.30
N ILE A 24 -1.61 -14.15 30.67
CA ILE A 24 -2.46 -13.39 29.73
C ILE A 24 -1.77 -12.08 29.31
N ILE A 25 -1.10 -11.38 30.23
CA ILE A 25 -0.34 -10.15 29.93
C ILE A 25 0.91 -10.47 29.09
N CYS A 26 1.62 -11.56 29.39
CA CYS A 26 2.76 -12.04 28.60
C CYS A 26 2.33 -12.54 27.22
N SER A 27 1.16 -13.17 27.09
CA SER A 27 0.62 -13.60 25.79
C SER A 27 0.20 -12.41 24.93
N ASN A 28 -0.42 -11.39 25.52
CA ASN A 28 -0.75 -10.15 24.83
C ASN A 28 0.51 -9.35 24.42
N ASN A 29 1.55 -9.33 25.26
CA ASN A 29 2.83 -8.69 24.96
C ASN A 29 3.72 -9.49 23.98
N LEU A 30 3.67 -10.83 23.99
CA LEU A 30 4.37 -11.67 22.99
C LEU A 30 3.70 -11.60 21.62
N LEU A 31 2.37 -11.44 21.57
CA LEU A 31 1.66 -11.15 20.32
C LEU A 31 1.93 -9.73 19.82
N HIS A 32 2.09 -8.75 20.72
CA HIS A 32 2.55 -7.40 20.39
C HIS A 32 4.01 -7.38 19.87
N SER A 33 4.85 -8.30 20.36
CA SER A 33 6.26 -8.43 19.96
C SER A 33 6.48 -9.04 18.57
N ARG A 34 5.46 -9.60 17.91
CA ARG A 34 5.60 -10.23 16.59
C ARG A 34 5.08 -9.42 15.43
N MET A 35 4.36 -8.32 15.68
CA MET A 35 4.04 -7.38 14.62
C MET A 35 5.15 -6.34 14.58
N PRO A 36 5.80 -6.08 13.43
CA PRO A 36 6.52 -4.83 13.29
C PRO A 36 5.55 -3.69 13.63
N ASN A 37 6.04 -2.62 14.23
CA ASN A 37 5.23 -1.44 14.49
C ASN A 37 4.76 -0.88 13.14
N ILE A 38 3.52 -1.19 12.78
CA ILE A 38 2.91 -0.81 11.51
C ILE A 38 2.22 0.54 11.71
N LYS A 39 2.49 1.48 10.80
CA LYS A 39 1.76 2.74 10.72
C LYS A 39 1.09 2.87 9.37
N VAL A 40 -0.18 3.25 9.39
CA VAL A 40 -0.97 3.46 8.17
C VAL A 40 -1.34 4.92 8.06
N PHE A 41 -0.99 5.55 6.95
CA PHE A 41 -1.42 6.90 6.61
C PHE A 41 -2.38 6.88 5.43
N SER A 42 -3.32 7.82 5.43
CA SER A 42 -4.20 8.06 4.29
C SER A 42 -3.81 9.36 3.59
N GLY A 43 -3.81 9.35 2.26
CA GLY A 43 -3.90 10.61 1.53
C GLY A 43 -5.34 11.10 1.37
N THR A 44 -5.53 12.15 0.58
CA THR A 44 -6.80 12.86 0.37
C THR A 44 -7.78 12.14 -0.55
N SER A 45 -7.31 11.17 -1.35
CA SER A 45 -8.14 10.53 -2.38
C SER A 45 -9.32 9.74 -1.82
N HIS A 46 -9.09 8.90 -0.80
CA HIS A 46 -10.09 8.02 -0.19
C HIS A 46 -9.75 7.72 1.28
N PRO A 47 -10.01 8.65 2.21
CA PRO A 47 -9.81 8.43 3.65
C PRO A 47 -10.68 7.30 4.19
N ASP A 48 -11.90 7.13 3.66
CA ASP A 48 -12.83 6.08 4.09
C ASP A 48 -12.28 4.67 3.85
N LEU A 49 -11.52 4.49 2.76
CA LEU A 49 -10.87 3.22 2.45
C LEU A 49 -9.76 2.92 3.45
N ALA A 50 -8.92 3.91 3.77
CA ALA A 50 -7.87 3.77 4.76
C ALA A 50 -8.44 3.44 6.14
N GLN A 51 -9.54 4.09 6.53
CA GLN A 51 -10.21 3.83 7.80
C GLN A 51 -10.70 2.37 7.88
N ARG A 52 -11.36 1.86 6.83
CA ARG A 52 -11.83 0.45 6.79
C ARG A 52 -10.69 -0.58 6.87
N ILE A 53 -9.52 -0.25 6.34
CA ILE A 53 -8.32 -1.10 6.42
C ILE A 53 -7.82 -1.12 7.87
N VAL A 54 -7.69 0.06 8.47
CA VAL A 54 -7.22 0.27 9.84
C VAL A 54 -8.15 -0.38 10.87
N ASP A 55 -9.47 -0.23 10.71
CA ASP A 55 -10.49 -0.83 11.57
C ASP A 55 -10.39 -2.37 11.59
N ARG A 56 -10.03 -2.98 10.46
CA ARG A 56 -9.83 -4.44 10.37
C ARG A 56 -8.51 -4.90 10.94
N LEU A 57 -7.47 -4.09 10.80
CA LEU A 57 -6.15 -4.38 11.36
C LEU A 57 -6.13 -4.15 12.89
N GLY A 58 -7.12 -3.44 13.43
CA GLY A 58 -7.18 -3.11 14.86
C GLY A 58 -6.08 -2.15 15.28
N ILE A 59 -5.66 -1.27 14.36
CA ILE A 59 -4.65 -0.22 14.59
C ILE A 59 -5.34 1.15 14.50
N ASP A 60 -4.62 2.22 14.83
CA ASP A 60 -5.10 3.58 14.64
C ASP A 60 -4.56 4.19 13.33
N LEU A 61 -5.35 5.06 12.72
CA LEU A 61 -4.91 5.79 11.53
C LEU A 61 -3.89 6.85 11.93
N GLY A 62 -2.77 6.86 11.21
CA GLY A 62 -1.67 7.77 11.44
C GLY A 62 -2.03 9.23 11.18
N LYS A 63 -1.47 10.12 11.99
CA LYS A 63 -1.75 11.56 11.89
C LYS A 63 -0.96 12.17 10.74
N VAL A 64 -1.66 12.64 9.72
CA VAL A 64 -1.08 13.38 8.60
C VAL A 64 -1.86 14.67 8.38
N VAL A 65 -1.13 15.74 8.06
CA VAL A 65 -1.70 17.03 7.71
C VAL A 65 -1.42 17.29 6.24
N THR A 66 -2.47 17.27 5.43
CA THR A 66 -2.40 17.62 4.01
C THR A 66 -3.02 18.97 3.78
N LYS A 67 -2.29 19.88 3.14
CA LYS A 67 -2.74 21.24 2.82
C LYS A 67 -2.43 21.55 1.36
N LYS A 68 -3.26 22.37 0.72
CA LYS A 68 -2.94 23.03 -0.53
C LYS A 68 -2.62 24.49 -0.26
N PHE A 69 -1.47 24.94 -0.72
CA PHE A 69 -1.11 26.36 -0.67
C PHE A 69 -1.94 27.17 -1.69
N SER A 70 -1.97 28.49 -1.54
CA SER A 70 -2.72 29.38 -2.44
C SER A 70 -2.20 29.36 -3.89
N ASN A 71 -0.95 28.95 -4.09
CA ASN A 71 -0.34 28.70 -5.40
C ASN A 71 -0.61 27.29 -5.96
N LEU A 72 -1.50 26.52 -5.32
CA LEU A 72 -1.88 25.13 -5.66
C LEU A 72 -0.80 24.07 -5.41
N GLU A 73 0.31 24.42 -4.75
CA GLU A 73 1.29 23.44 -4.31
C GLU A 73 0.75 22.54 -3.20
N THR A 74 1.08 21.25 -3.26
CA THR A 74 0.68 20.27 -2.25
C THR A 74 1.71 20.26 -1.11
N CYS A 75 1.23 20.41 0.11
CA CYS A 75 2.01 20.34 1.34
C CYS A 75 1.54 19.15 2.17
N VAL A 76 2.48 18.32 2.62
CA VAL A 76 2.19 17.20 3.50
C VAL A 76 3.15 17.19 4.68
N GLU A 77 2.60 17.04 5.88
CA GLU A 77 3.34 16.96 7.14
C GLU A 77 2.93 15.68 7.88
N ILE A 78 3.90 14.83 8.20
CA ILE A 78 3.69 13.63 9.02
C ILE A 78 3.69 14.06 10.50
N GLY A 79 2.55 13.89 11.18
CA GLY A 79 2.30 14.39 12.53
C GLY A 79 2.74 13.45 13.66
N GLU A 80 3.47 12.37 13.33
CA GLU A 80 3.93 11.38 14.30
C GLU A 80 5.29 10.80 13.92
N SER A 81 6.00 10.22 14.89
CA SER A 81 7.25 9.52 14.62
C SER A 81 6.98 8.24 13.81
N VAL A 82 7.76 8.06 12.75
CA VAL A 82 7.76 6.87 11.86
C VAL A 82 9.12 6.17 11.81
N ARG A 83 10.07 6.59 12.67
CA ARG A 83 11.44 6.08 12.65
C ARG A 83 11.48 4.60 13.03
N GLY A 84 12.06 3.77 12.16
CA GLY A 84 12.16 2.33 12.37
C GLY A 84 10.86 1.56 12.18
N GLU A 85 9.77 2.24 11.85
CA GLU A 85 8.44 1.65 11.68
C GLU A 85 8.23 1.18 10.23
N ASP A 86 7.31 0.24 10.06
CA ASP A 86 6.83 -0.19 8.74
C ASP A 86 5.64 0.69 8.35
N VAL A 87 5.83 1.55 7.35
CA VAL A 87 4.85 2.55 6.95
C VAL A 87 4.07 2.11 5.71
N TYR A 88 2.75 2.23 5.77
CA TYR A 88 1.84 1.99 4.67
C TYR A 88 1.09 3.27 4.34
N ILE A 89 1.17 3.72 3.09
CA ILE A 89 0.47 4.93 2.64
C ILE A 89 -0.62 4.50 1.67
N VAL A 90 -1.87 4.73 2.04
CA VAL A 90 -3.05 4.45 1.22
C VAL A 90 -3.38 5.67 0.39
N GLN A 91 -3.19 5.59 -0.92
CA GLN A 91 -3.58 6.64 -1.85
C GLN A 91 -4.03 6.05 -3.18
N SER A 92 -5.17 6.50 -3.68
CA SER A 92 -5.75 6.07 -4.96
C SER A 92 -5.60 7.16 -6.03
N GLY A 93 -5.38 6.75 -7.28
CA GLY A 93 -5.41 7.66 -8.44
C GLY A 93 -6.82 7.93 -8.97
N SER A 94 -7.74 8.43 -8.15
CA SER A 94 -9.13 8.76 -8.54
C SER A 94 -9.42 10.26 -8.39
N GLY A 95 -10.16 10.85 -9.33
CA GLY A 95 -10.41 12.29 -9.34
C GLY A 95 -9.19 13.05 -9.87
N GLU A 96 -8.58 13.91 -9.06
CA GLU A 96 -7.37 14.67 -9.39
C GLU A 96 -6.11 13.79 -9.33
N ILE A 97 -5.91 12.96 -10.36
CA ILE A 97 -4.86 11.92 -10.42
C ILE A 97 -3.47 12.51 -10.15
N ASN A 98 -3.16 13.67 -10.71
CA ASN A 98 -1.85 14.30 -10.59
C ASN A 98 -1.58 14.83 -9.19
N ASP A 99 -2.58 15.45 -8.58
CA ASP A 99 -2.45 15.98 -7.22
C ASP A 99 -2.29 14.84 -6.21
N ASN A 100 -3.12 13.80 -6.34
CA ASN A 100 -3.02 12.61 -5.49
C ASN A 100 -1.67 11.89 -5.65
N LEU A 101 -1.15 11.83 -6.88
CA LEU A 101 0.17 11.26 -7.16
C LEU A 101 1.28 12.10 -6.53
N MET A 102 1.25 13.43 -6.68
CA MET A 102 2.24 14.32 -6.07
C MET A 102 2.19 14.25 -4.55
N GLU A 103 1.00 14.23 -3.97
CA GLU A 103 0.79 14.03 -2.53
C GLU A 103 1.42 12.73 -2.04
N LEU A 104 1.17 11.61 -2.73
CA LEU A 104 1.76 10.32 -2.41
C LEU A 104 3.29 10.35 -2.47
N LEU A 105 3.87 10.95 -3.51
CA LEU A 105 5.32 11.06 -3.67
C LEU A 105 5.95 11.88 -2.53
N ILE A 106 5.31 12.97 -2.13
CA ILE A 106 5.76 13.81 -1.02
C ILE A 106 5.66 13.04 0.31
N MET A 107 4.58 12.29 0.55
CA MET A 107 4.43 11.44 1.73
C MET A 107 5.51 10.36 1.82
N ILE A 108 5.76 9.64 0.72
CA ILE A 108 6.80 8.61 0.66
C ILE A 108 8.16 9.22 0.99
N ASN A 109 8.50 10.35 0.37
CA ASN A 109 9.76 11.03 0.62
C ASN A 109 9.88 11.52 2.07
N ALA A 110 8.80 12.08 2.64
CA ALA A 110 8.77 12.50 4.04
C ALA A 110 9.02 11.31 5.00
N CYS A 111 8.36 10.17 4.77
CA CYS A 111 8.58 8.96 5.57
C CYS A 111 10.00 8.41 5.40
N LYS A 112 10.57 8.47 4.19
CA LYS A 112 11.94 8.01 3.92
C LYS A 112 12.97 8.89 4.63
N ILE A 113 12.82 10.21 4.57
CA ILE A 113 13.68 11.18 5.28
C ILE A 113 13.55 11.00 6.80
N ALA A 114 12.34 10.71 7.29
CA ALA A 114 12.08 10.42 8.70
C ALA A 114 12.60 9.04 9.18
N SER A 115 13.38 8.33 8.35
CA SER A 115 14.01 7.05 8.66
C SER A 115 13.02 5.92 8.98
N ALA A 116 11.91 5.86 8.25
CA ALA A 116 11.06 4.67 8.24
C ALA A 116 11.88 3.43 7.82
N SER A 117 11.62 2.28 8.46
CA SER A 117 12.28 1.01 8.12
C SER A 117 11.95 0.62 6.68
N ARG A 118 10.67 0.79 6.34
CA ARG A 118 10.12 0.45 5.02
C ARG A 118 8.92 1.34 4.71
N VAL A 119 8.78 1.71 3.45
CA VAL A 119 7.64 2.48 2.94
C VAL A 119 6.93 1.67 1.85
N THR A 120 5.69 1.29 2.14
CA THR A 120 4.81 0.56 1.23
C THR A 120 3.70 1.48 0.73
N ALA A 121 3.66 1.70 -0.59
CA ALA A 121 2.59 2.48 -1.22
C ALA A 121 1.43 1.55 -1.58
N VAL A 122 0.26 1.74 -0.96
CA VAL A 122 -0.97 1.00 -1.27
C VAL A 122 -1.79 1.85 -2.25
N ILE A 123 -1.82 1.40 -3.50
CA ILE A 123 -2.40 2.11 -4.64
C ILE A 123 -3.46 1.23 -5.30
N PRO A 124 -4.72 1.24 -4.80
CA PRO A 124 -5.80 0.42 -5.34
C PRO A 124 -5.96 0.58 -6.86
N CYS A 125 -6.02 1.83 -7.33
CA CYS A 125 -6.05 2.20 -8.74
C CYS A 125 -4.74 2.88 -9.15
N PHE A 126 -3.90 2.17 -9.91
CA PHE A 126 -2.58 2.65 -10.31
C PHE A 126 -2.69 3.83 -11.31
N PRO A 127 -2.09 5.00 -11.01
CA PRO A 127 -2.13 6.16 -11.91
C PRO A 127 -1.57 5.82 -13.29
N TYR A 128 -2.23 6.30 -14.34
CA TYR A 128 -1.79 6.14 -15.73
C TYR A 128 -1.65 4.69 -16.22
N ALA A 129 -2.22 3.70 -15.53
CA ALA A 129 -2.05 2.27 -15.86
C ALA A 129 -2.45 1.90 -17.30
N ARG A 130 -3.34 2.65 -17.95
CA ARG A 130 -3.77 2.44 -19.34
C ARG A 130 -2.72 2.88 -20.39
N GLN A 131 -1.70 3.62 -19.97
CA GLN A 131 -0.62 4.12 -20.83
C GLN A 131 0.67 3.28 -20.61
N ASP A 132 0.51 1.97 -20.64
CA ASP A 132 1.56 0.97 -20.36
C ASP A 132 2.28 0.47 -21.62
N LYS A 133 1.69 0.69 -22.81
CA LYS A 133 2.22 0.21 -24.08
C LYS A 133 2.61 1.37 -24.99
N LYS A 134 3.68 1.16 -25.76
CA LYS A 134 3.96 1.96 -26.94
C LYS A 134 2.97 1.54 -28.02
N ASP A 135 2.06 2.42 -28.40
CA ASP A 135 1.08 2.13 -29.45
C ASP A 135 1.79 1.61 -30.70
N LYS A 136 1.40 0.40 -31.11
CA LYS A 136 1.78 -0.12 -32.42
C LYS A 136 0.97 0.66 -33.44
N LEU A 137 1.64 1.10 -34.47
CA LEU A 137 1.02 1.74 -35.62
C LEU A 137 -0.25 1.01 -36.06
N GLN A 138 -1.38 1.70 -36.02
CA GLN A 138 -2.53 1.32 -36.83
C GLN A 138 -2.14 1.57 -38.29
N GLY A 139 -1.66 0.53 -38.96
CA GLY A 139 -1.61 0.52 -40.42
C GLY A 139 -3.06 0.38 -40.90
N GLY A 140 -3.54 1.35 -41.68
CA GLY A 140 -4.84 1.24 -42.35
C GLY A 140 -4.90 -0.04 -43.18
N GLU A 141 -5.97 -0.80 -43.00
CA GLU A 141 -6.32 -1.97 -43.79
C GLU A 141 -6.87 -1.53 -45.15
N ASP A 142 -5.99 -1.09 -46.07
CA ASP A 142 -6.35 -1.01 -47.48
C ASP A 142 -5.53 -2.05 -48.25
N GLY A 143 -6.22 -3.11 -48.66
CA GLY A 143 -5.65 -4.35 -49.18
C GLY A 143 -4.86 -4.21 -50.48
N SER A 144 -3.69 -4.84 -50.51
CA SER A 144 -3.17 -5.58 -51.68
C SER A 144 -2.02 -6.48 -51.22
N ASP A 145 -2.20 -7.79 -51.33
CA ASP A 145 -1.37 -8.82 -50.69
C ASP A 145 0.02 -9.08 -51.33
N ASN A 146 0.49 -8.26 -52.26
CA ASN A 146 1.70 -8.55 -53.06
C ASN A 146 2.86 -7.58 -52.86
N MET A 147 3.18 -7.21 -51.62
CA MET A 147 4.46 -6.56 -51.31
C MET A 147 4.98 -6.83 -49.89
N LYS A 148 5.10 -8.10 -49.48
CA LYS A 148 5.64 -8.48 -48.15
C LYS A 148 7.17 -8.70 -48.10
N PHE A 149 7.91 -8.53 -49.21
CA PHE A 149 9.36 -8.77 -49.24
C PHE A 149 10.25 -7.51 -49.34
N ALA A 150 9.71 -6.31 -49.59
CA ALA A 150 10.51 -5.11 -49.90
C ALA A 150 10.39 -3.93 -48.91
N LYS A 151 9.77 -4.10 -47.73
CA LYS A 151 9.63 -3.03 -46.73
C LYS A 151 10.20 -3.46 -45.37
N LYS A 152 11.53 -3.53 -45.25
CA LYS A 152 12.18 -3.69 -43.92
C LYS A 152 13.02 -2.48 -43.50
N ASN A 153 13.27 -1.50 -44.39
CA ASN A 153 14.32 -0.50 -44.17
C ASN A 153 13.85 0.96 -43.95
N HIS A 154 12.55 1.27 -43.96
CA HIS A 154 12.08 2.66 -43.69
C HIS A 154 10.94 2.80 -42.66
N ASP A 155 10.61 1.71 -41.96
CA ASP A 155 9.42 1.62 -41.08
C ASP A 155 9.59 2.30 -39.70
N TRP A 156 10.72 2.97 -39.45
CA TRP A 156 10.94 3.70 -38.18
C TRP A 156 10.22 5.05 -38.15
N LYS A 157 9.82 5.60 -39.30
CA LYS A 157 9.32 6.99 -39.42
C LYS A 157 7.93 7.22 -38.81
N PHE A 158 7.17 6.17 -38.53
CA PHE A 158 5.80 6.30 -38.04
C PHE A 158 5.58 5.69 -36.65
N ARG A 159 6.60 5.20 -35.93
CA ARG A 159 6.36 4.76 -34.55
C ARG A 159 5.88 5.94 -33.71
N SER A 160 4.63 5.90 -33.23
CA SER A 160 4.08 6.91 -32.33
C SER A 160 5.06 7.11 -31.17
N ARG A 161 5.52 8.35 -30.97
CA ARG A 161 6.41 8.74 -29.87
C ARG A 161 5.61 8.92 -28.57
N ALA A 162 4.69 8.01 -28.30
CA ALA A 162 3.85 8.04 -27.11
C ALA A 162 4.70 7.71 -25.87
N PRO A 163 4.55 8.49 -24.77
CA PRO A 163 5.20 8.17 -23.51
C PRO A 163 4.57 6.93 -22.87
N ILE A 164 5.37 6.16 -22.13
CA ILE A 164 4.89 5.08 -21.27
C ILE A 164 4.73 5.65 -19.86
N SER A 165 3.64 6.38 -19.65
CA SER A 165 3.43 7.16 -18.41
C SER A 165 3.32 6.25 -17.18
N ALA A 166 2.76 5.05 -17.30
CA ALA A 166 2.70 4.09 -16.19
C ALA A 166 4.11 3.71 -15.68
N LYS A 167 5.07 3.57 -16.61
CA LYS A 167 6.48 3.28 -16.29
C LYS A 167 7.19 4.49 -15.68
N LEU A 168 6.86 5.69 -16.15
CA LEU A 168 7.35 6.94 -15.56
C LEU A 168 6.92 7.06 -14.09
N VAL A 169 5.62 6.86 -13.81
CA VAL A 169 5.07 6.90 -12.45
C VAL A 169 5.72 5.86 -11.55
N ALA A 170 5.89 4.63 -12.04
CA ALA A 170 6.53 3.59 -11.25
C ALA A 170 7.99 3.92 -10.89
N ASN A 171 8.73 4.56 -11.81
CA ASN A 171 10.08 5.04 -11.53
C ASN A 171 10.06 6.20 -10.52
N MET A 172 9.09 7.12 -10.60
CA MET A 172 8.94 8.21 -9.62
C MET A 172 8.72 7.67 -8.21
N LEU A 173 7.84 6.68 -8.04
CA LEU A 173 7.59 6.03 -6.75
C LEU A 173 8.86 5.36 -6.19
N SER A 174 9.61 4.67 -7.05
CA SER A 174 10.89 4.05 -6.68
C SER A 174 11.92 5.10 -6.25
N VAL A 175 12.05 6.19 -7.00
CA VAL A 175 12.98 7.30 -6.70
C VAL A 175 12.58 8.07 -5.45
N ALA A 176 11.29 8.22 -5.18
CA ALA A 176 10.78 8.84 -3.95
C ALA A 176 11.12 8.03 -2.70
N GLY A 177 11.44 6.74 -2.85
CA GLY A 177 11.87 5.86 -1.76
C GLY A 177 10.84 4.80 -1.36
N ALA A 178 9.88 4.48 -2.23
CA ALA A 178 8.99 3.35 -1.99
C ALA A 178 9.74 2.03 -2.18
N ASP A 179 9.73 1.20 -1.14
CA ASP A 179 10.33 -0.13 -1.18
C ASP A 179 9.37 -1.12 -1.85
N HIS A 180 8.08 -1.02 -1.54
CA HIS A 180 7.02 -1.87 -2.09
C HIS A 180 5.83 -1.05 -2.60
N ILE A 181 5.18 -1.55 -3.65
CA ILE A 181 3.93 -0.99 -4.19
C ILE A 181 2.88 -2.09 -4.21
N ILE A 182 1.77 -1.90 -3.51
CA ILE A 182 0.62 -2.80 -3.53
C ILE A 182 -0.44 -2.20 -4.44
N THR A 183 -0.90 -2.92 -5.46
CA THR A 183 -1.94 -2.42 -6.38
C THR A 183 -2.92 -3.50 -6.78
N MET A 184 -4.18 -3.14 -7.02
CA MET A 184 -5.23 -4.09 -7.40
C MET A 184 -5.42 -4.19 -8.91
N ASP A 185 -5.40 -3.04 -9.58
CA ASP A 185 -5.84 -2.93 -10.97
C ASP A 185 -4.70 -2.49 -11.89
N LEU A 186 -3.86 -3.45 -12.26
CA LEU A 186 -2.85 -3.25 -13.30
C LEU A 186 -3.43 -3.71 -14.65
N HIS A 187 -3.52 -2.78 -15.61
CA HIS A 187 -4.00 -3.07 -16.98
C HIS A 187 -3.07 -4.03 -17.74
N ALA A 188 -1.76 -4.01 -17.43
CA ALA A 188 -0.82 -5.04 -17.84
C ALA A 188 -0.12 -5.66 -16.64
N SER A 189 -0.01 -6.98 -16.63
CA SER A 189 0.57 -7.77 -15.55
C SER A 189 2.08 -7.53 -15.33
N GLN A 190 2.74 -6.77 -16.20
CA GLN A 190 4.19 -6.57 -16.22
C GLN A 190 4.55 -5.09 -16.36
N ILE A 191 4.23 -4.28 -15.35
CA ILE A 191 4.98 -3.03 -15.18
C ILE A 191 6.30 -3.41 -14.48
N GLN A 192 7.35 -3.65 -15.28
CA GLN A 192 8.68 -3.89 -14.74
C GLN A 192 9.21 -2.59 -14.15
N VAL A 193 9.34 -2.50 -12.82
CA VAL A 193 10.00 -1.37 -12.14
C VAL A 193 11.52 -1.60 -12.15
N GLY A 194 12.31 -0.54 -11.92
CA GLY A 194 13.75 -0.71 -11.69
C GLY A 194 14.01 -1.69 -10.55
N ARG A 195 15.19 -2.32 -10.54
CA ARG A 195 15.57 -3.48 -9.71
C ARG A 195 15.36 -3.36 -8.18
N ASN A 196 14.95 -2.20 -7.66
CA ASN A 196 14.93 -1.90 -6.23
C ASN A 196 13.52 -1.80 -5.61
N THR A 197 12.44 -1.78 -6.40
CA THR A 197 11.06 -1.67 -5.87
C THR A 197 10.21 -2.82 -6.37
N GLU A 198 9.57 -3.54 -5.46
CA GLU A 198 8.69 -4.66 -5.79
C GLU A 198 7.24 -4.20 -5.94
N ILE A 199 6.60 -4.53 -7.06
CA ILE A 199 5.15 -4.33 -7.25
C ILE A 199 4.43 -5.63 -6.91
N PHE A 200 3.62 -5.59 -5.86
CA PHE A 200 2.68 -6.63 -5.49
C PHE A 200 1.33 -6.35 -6.14
N ARG A 201 0.94 -7.22 -7.06
CA ARG A 201 -0.40 -7.22 -7.64
C ARG A 201 -1.33 -8.04 -6.74
N VAL A 202 -2.35 -7.39 -6.19
CA VAL A 202 -3.43 -8.03 -5.44
C VAL A 202 -4.62 -8.23 -6.36
N THR A 203 -5.23 -9.41 -6.34
CA THR A 203 -6.46 -9.63 -7.12
C THR A 203 -7.66 -9.04 -6.39
N PHE A 204 -8.67 -8.56 -7.13
CA PHE A 204 -9.90 -7.99 -6.54
C PHE A 204 -10.55 -8.92 -5.49
N LYS A 205 -10.51 -10.24 -5.71
CA LYS A 205 -11.01 -11.24 -4.76
C LYS A 205 -10.25 -11.23 -3.43
N ASN A 206 -8.93 -11.10 -3.48
CA ASN A 206 -8.09 -11.05 -2.29
C ASN A 206 -8.18 -9.70 -1.59
N PHE A 207 -8.44 -8.62 -2.33
CA PHE A 207 -8.62 -7.30 -1.73
C PHE A 207 -9.94 -7.19 -0.95
N ILE A 208 -11.03 -7.79 -1.43
CA ILE A 208 -12.31 -7.85 -0.68
C ILE A 208 -12.14 -8.56 0.66
N ILE A 209 -11.18 -9.47 0.80
CA ILE A 209 -10.88 -10.12 2.11
C ILE A 209 -10.19 -9.13 3.06
N ILE A 210 -9.45 -8.16 2.52
CA ILE A 210 -8.81 -7.07 3.27
C ILE A 210 -9.82 -5.93 3.56
N LEU A 211 -10.92 -5.87 2.81
CA LEU A 211 -11.92 -4.79 2.79
C LEU A 211 -13.28 -5.19 3.33
#